data_AF-A0A401P5A8-F1
#
_entry.id   AF-A0A401P5A8-F1
#
_cell.length_a   1.000
_cell.length_b   1.000
_cell.length_c   1.000
_cell.angle_alpha   90.00
_cell.angle_beta   90.00
_cell.angle_gamma   90.00
#
_symmetry.space_group_name_H-M   'P 1'
#
loop_
_entity.id
_entity.type
_entity.pdbx_description
1 polymer ?
#
loop_
_entity_poly.entity_id
_entity_poly.type
_entity_poly.pdbx_seq_one_letter_code
_entity_poly.pdbx_strand_id
1 'polypeptide(L)'
;MVKFAPNVYVQRYLNKTQQLTGEIQDRAVGYLRRGYQNQLKYKHNDGSFSAFGGNEPEGNTWLTAFVLKSFLQARPYIFIDEQIYHKATTFFLDHRMESGCFASLGSLFNNAMKANDIYHHFKPMPTPDSVGASAGSVLPLHIEIDNFTTGVTDRALSCLRDALETVNNTYTLSLLAYTFTLAEDQATRSKILNRLEGLAVKKDGLTHWQRKEETEKEEDHGFWWRAPSAEVEMTAYVLLALLSQPQVPASDLDQATHIVSWLVKQRNCYGGFASTQDTVVALQALALYAELTHVADPHISLSVTSESGSHKEFHIDSTNQLLLQSQPLTEIPGDYIAEISGTSCLLIQVSHSPIVLSEGSRVV
;
A
#
# COMPACT_ATOMS: atom_id res chain seq x y z
N MET A 1 10.24 2.92 -8.35
CA MET A 1 9.63 2.95 -7.00
C MET A 1 9.37 1.60 -6.31
N VAL A 2 8.86 0.56 -6.98
CA VAL A 2 8.56 -0.75 -6.32
C VAL A 2 9.74 -1.40 -5.60
N LYS A 3 10.96 -1.19 -6.10
CA LYS A 3 12.21 -1.68 -5.47
C LYS A 3 12.81 -0.69 -4.45
N PHE A 4 12.17 0.45 -4.23
CA PHE A 4 12.65 1.50 -3.34
C PHE A 4 11.77 1.62 -2.09
N ALA A 5 10.48 1.92 -2.26
CA ALA A 5 9.59 2.22 -1.14
C ALA A 5 9.46 1.07 -0.12
N PRO A 6 9.29 -0.21 -0.51
CA PRO A 6 9.23 -1.31 0.46
C PRO A 6 10.49 -1.45 1.32
N ASN A 7 11.67 -1.15 0.77
CA ASN A 7 12.92 -1.19 1.53
C ASN A 7 12.98 -0.13 2.65
N VAL A 8 12.21 0.97 2.51
CA VAL A 8 12.05 1.97 3.58
C VAL A 8 11.21 1.41 4.72
N TYR A 9 10.08 0.77 4.39
CA TYR A 9 9.14 0.24 5.38
C TYR A 9 9.71 -0.97 6.13
N VAL A 10 10.42 -1.86 5.44
CA VAL A 10 11.10 -3.01 6.06
C VAL A 10 12.17 -2.55 7.05
N GLN A 11 12.99 -1.56 6.68
CA GLN A 11 14.00 -1.01 7.59
C GLN A 11 13.36 -0.35 8.80
N ARG A 12 12.28 0.43 8.61
CA ARG A 12 11.54 1.04 9.72
C ARG A 12 11.04 -0.02 10.69
N TYR A 13 10.35 -1.04 10.18
CA TYR A 13 9.79 -2.14 10.98
C TYR A 13 10.89 -2.87 11.77
N LEU A 14 11.95 -3.31 11.10
CA LEU A 14 13.04 -4.05 11.76
C LEU A 14 13.77 -3.19 12.79
N ASN A 15 13.95 -1.90 12.52
CA ASN A 15 14.57 -0.99 13.47
C ASN A 15 13.68 -0.79 14.71
N LYS A 16 12.38 -0.56 14.52
CA LYS A 16 11.42 -0.31 15.60
C LYS A 16 11.17 -1.54 16.48
N THR A 17 11.25 -2.72 15.89
CA THR A 17 11.14 -4.01 16.61
C THR A 17 12.48 -4.54 17.10
N GLN A 18 13.58 -3.78 16.96
CA GLN A 18 14.93 -4.15 17.40
C GLN A 18 15.49 -5.44 16.76
N GLN A 19 15.01 -5.78 15.56
CA GLN A 19 15.42 -6.96 14.78
C GLN A 19 16.39 -6.60 13.64
N LEU A 20 16.77 -5.33 13.49
CA LEU A 20 17.63 -4.88 12.39
C LEU A 20 19.10 -5.27 12.65
N THR A 21 19.62 -6.19 11.84
CA THR A 21 21.05 -6.54 11.84
C THR A 21 21.83 -5.63 10.90
N GLY A 22 23.14 -5.47 11.15
CA GLY A 22 24.02 -4.68 10.29
C GLY A 22 24.05 -5.16 8.83
N GLU A 23 24.04 -6.48 8.60
CA GLU A 23 23.99 -7.06 7.25
C GLU A 23 22.70 -6.69 6.50
N ILE A 24 21.54 -6.76 7.18
CA ILE A 24 20.25 -6.39 6.58
C ILE A 24 20.22 -4.89 6.29
N GLN A 25 20.71 -4.08 7.24
CA GLN A 25 20.80 -2.62 7.08
C GLN A 25 21.67 -2.24 5.87
N ASP A 26 22.87 -2.79 5.76
CA ASP A 26 23.79 -2.48 4.66
C ASP A 26 23.20 -2.86 3.29
N ARG A 27 22.55 -4.03 3.19
CA ARG A 27 21.86 -4.46 1.97
C ARG A 27 20.70 -3.52 1.62
N ALA A 28 19.87 -3.16 2.61
CA ALA A 28 18.72 -2.30 2.40
C ALA A 28 19.13 -0.87 2.00
N VAL A 29 20.14 -0.30 2.65
CA VAL A 29 20.76 0.98 2.27
C VAL A 29 21.33 0.91 0.84
N GLY A 30 21.98 -0.19 0.47
CA GLY A 30 22.46 -0.43 -0.89
C GLY A 30 21.34 -0.48 -1.94
N TYR A 31 20.18 -1.06 -1.61
CA TYR A 31 18.98 -1.02 -2.47
C TYR A 31 18.38 0.39 -2.56
N LEU A 32 18.28 1.11 -1.44
CA LEU A 32 17.77 2.47 -1.40
C LEU A 32 18.63 3.42 -2.24
N ARG A 33 19.96 3.41 -2.09
CA ARG A 33 20.88 4.26 -2.88
C ARG A 33 20.74 4.00 -4.39
N ARG A 34 20.69 2.73 -4.80
CA ARG A 34 20.48 2.36 -6.21
C ARG A 34 19.10 2.78 -6.71
N GLY A 35 18.06 2.58 -5.91
CA GLY A 35 16.70 2.97 -6.23
C GLY A 35 16.55 4.49 -6.39
N TYR A 36 17.15 5.27 -5.49
CA TYR A 36 17.21 6.72 -5.55
C TYR A 36 17.86 7.19 -6.86
N GLN A 37 19.10 6.75 -7.14
CA GLN A 37 19.82 7.13 -8.36
C GLN A 37 19.08 6.72 -9.64
N ASN A 38 18.45 5.55 -9.66
CA ASN A 38 17.65 5.13 -10.81
C ASN A 38 16.39 5.97 -10.98
N GLN A 39 15.73 6.36 -9.89
CA GLN A 39 14.52 7.18 -9.95
C GLN A 39 14.81 8.59 -10.48
N LEU A 40 16.00 9.15 -10.22
CA LEU A 40 16.41 10.46 -10.75
C LEU A 40 16.50 10.52 -12.28
N LYS A 41 16.64 9.38 -12.97
CA LYS A 41 16.62 9.31 -14.45
C LYS A 41 15.27 9.72 -15.05
N TYR A 42 14.21 9.68 -14.24
CA TYR A 42 12.83 10.00 -14.64
C TYR A 42 12.42 11.42 -14.23
N LYS A 43 13.37 12.23 -13.72
CA LYS A 43 13.13 13.59 -13.27
C LYS A 43 13.21 14.57 -14.44
N HIS A 44 12.31 15.55 -14.43
CA HIS A 44 12.30 16.70 -15.33
C HIS A 44 13.11 17.88 -14.77
N ASN A 45 13.33 18.90 -15.60
CA ASN A 45 14.09 20.09 -15.21
C ASN A 45 13.37 20.95 -14.16
N ASP A 46 12.04 20.97 -14.22
CA ASP A 46 11.13 21.64 -13.27
C ASP A 46 11.01 20.91 -11.92
N GLY A 47 11.59 19.71 -11.79
CA GLY A 47 11.57 18.89 -10.58
C GLY A 47 10.45 17.86 -10.53
N SER A 48 9.55 17.84 -11.50
CA SER A 48 8.52 16.81 -11.63
C SER A 48 9.12 15.46 -12.07
N PHE A 49 8.34 14.40 -11.93
CA PHE A 49 8.68 13.06 -12.39
C PHE A 49 7.59 12.54 -13.33
N SER A 50 7.99 11.79 -14.36
CA SER A 50 7.06 11.12 -15.27
C SER A 50 7.47 9.66 -15.50
N ALA A 51 6.65 8.88 -16.21
CA ALA A 51 6.91 7.46 -16.41
C ALA A 51 8.19 7.20 -17.23
N PHE A 52 8.51 8.11 -18.16
CA PHE A 52 9.68 8.02 -19.03
C PHE A 52 10.62 9.22 -18.96
N GLY A 53 10.48 10.07 -17.93
CA GLY A 53 11.32 11.24 -17.72
C GLY A 53 11.27 12.21 -18.90
N GLY A 54 12.43 12.78 -19.26
CA GLY A 54 12.54 13.82 -20.31
C GLY A 54 12.12 13.41 -21.73
N ASN A 55 11.68 12.17 -21.95
CA ASN A 55 11.03 11.75 -23.19
C ASN A 55 9.53 12.14 -23.24
N GLU A 56 8.95 12.52 -22.11
CA GLU A 56 7.59 13.05 -22.03
C GLU A 56 7.64 14.59 -21.98
N PRO A 57 6.64 15.28 -22.56
CA PRO A 57 6.62 16.74 -22.60
C PRO A 57 6.32 17.38 -21.24
N GLU A 58 5.67 16.65 -20.34
CA GLU A 58 5.23 17.14 -19.03
C GLU A 58 5.45 16.10 -17.92
N GLY A 59 5.59 16.60 -16.69
CA GLY A 59 5.60 15.80 -15.48
C GLY A 59 4.24 15.23 -15.11
N ASN A 60 4.25 14.16 -14.30
CA ASN A 60 3.02 13.61 -13.74
C ASN A 60 2.84 14.01 -12.27
N THR A 61 1.73 14.68 -11.94
CA THR A 61 1.45 15.19 -10.59
C THR A 61 1.48 14.09 -9.54
N TRP A 62 0.80 12.97 -9.81
CA TRP A 62 0.69 11.84 -8.88
C TRP A 62 2.05 11.17 -8.64
N LEU A 63 2.79 10.88 -9.70
CA LEU A 63 4.09 10.20 -9.61
C LEU A 63 5.11 11.08 -8.88
N THR A 64 5.13 12.38 -9.19
CA THR A 64 5.99 13.35 -8.52
C THR A 64 5.80 13.29 -7.00
N ALA A 65 4.55 13.29 -6.55
CA ALA A 65 4.25 13.25 -5.14
C ALA A 65 4.52 11.89 -4.49
N PHE A 66 4.26 10.79 -5.20
CA PHE A 66 4.60 9.45 -4.72
C PHE A 66 6.12 9.27 -4.54
N VAL A 67 6.91 9.78 -5.49
CA VAL A 67 8.37 9.81 -5.39
C VAL A 67 8.80 10.66 -4.21
N LEU A 68 8.24 11.86 -4.07
CA LEU A 68 8.56 12.78 -3.00
C LEU A 68 8.28 12.17 -1.62
N LYS A 69 7.06 11.66 -1.39
CA LYS A 69 6.67 10.94 -0.17
C LYS A 69 7.69 9.86 0.17
N SER A 70 8.03 9.02 -0.81
CA SER A 70 8.94 7.90 -0.59
C SER A 70 10.37 8.36 -0.27
N PHE A 71 10.86 9.42 -0.93
CA PHE A 71 12.18 10.00 -0.67
C PHE A 71 12.26 10.61 0.73
N LEU A 72 11.22 11.33 1.15
CA LEU A 72 11.14 11.90 2.50
C LEU A 72 11.23 10.82 3.57
N GLN A 73 10.46 9.75 3.40
CA GLN A 73 10.50 8.60 4.32
C GLN A 73 11.86 7.88 4.31
N ALA A 74 12.66 8.05 3.26
CA ALA A 74 13.99 7.46 3.14
C ALA A 74 15.13 8.33 3.74
N ARG A 75 14.90 9.62 4.01
CA ARG A 75 15.90 10.56 4.57
C ARG A 75 16.63 10.04 5.82
N PRO A 76 15.98 9.32 6.76
CA PRO A 76 16.67 8.79 7.93
C PRO A 76 17.73 7.71 7.60
N TYR A 77 17.67 7.10 6.41
CA TYR A 77 18.51 5.95 6.04
C TYR A 77 19.54 6.28 4.96
N ILE A 78 19.25 7.22 4.06
CA ILE A 78 20.13 7.64 2.97
C ILE A 78 20.10 9.14 2.76
N PHE A 79 21.17 9.69 2.19
CA PHE A 79 21.20 11.07 1.73
C PHE A 79 20.22 11.26 0.55
N ILE A 80 19.36 12.27 0.67
CA ILE A 80 18.47 12.76 -0.37
C ILE A 80 18.78 14.24 -0.56
N ASP A 81 18.93 14.69 -1.79
CA ASP A 81 19.23 16.10 -2.10
C ASP A 81 17.98 16.97 -1.89
N GLU A 82 18.08 17.95 -0.99
CA GLU A 82 17.02 18.92 -0.68
C GLU A 82 16.52 19.67 -1.93
N GLN A 83 17.38 19.88 -2.94
CA GLN A 83 16.98 20.55 -4.17
C GLN A 83 15.91 19.79 -4.96
N ILE A 84 15.83 18.46 -4.79
CA ILE A 84 14.74 17.66 -5.38
C ILE A 84 13.42 18.07 -4.74
N TYR A 85 13.42 18.24 -3.42
CA TYR A 85 12.24 18.67 -2.69
C TYR A 85 11.80 20.06 -3.10
N HIS A 86 12.72 21.02 -3.10
CA HIS A 86 12.43 22.40 -3.47
C HIS A 86 11.80 22.52 -4.85
N LYS A 87 12.41 21.89 -5.87
CA LYS A 87 11.88 21.95 -7.23
C LYS A 87 10.53 21.27 -7.38
N ALA A 88 10.35 20.09 -6.77
CA ALA A 88 9.07 19.39 -6.81
C ALA A 88 7.96 20.20 -6.11
N THR A 89 8.26 20.87 -4.99
CA THR A 89 7.31 21.76 -4.30
C THR A 89 6.98 22.98 -5.17
N THR A 90 7.95 23.61 -5.83
CA THR A 90 7.68 24.68 -6.80
C THR A 90 6.76 24.18 -7.92
N PHE A 91 7.03 23.01 -8.50
CA PHE A 91 6.16 22.39 -9.49
C PHE A 91 4.71 22.23 -8.99
N PHE A 92 4.48 21.78 -7.75
CA PHE A 92 3.12 21.71 -7.20
C PHE A 92 2.47 23.09 -7.05
N LEU A 93 3.23 24.09 -6.59
CA LEU A 93 2.71 25.45 -6.39
C LEU A 93 2.33 26.14 -7.70
N ASP A 94 3.12 25.92 -8.75
CA ASP A 94 2.87 26.46 -10.09
C ASP A 94 1.63 25.85 -10.75
N HIS A 95 1.25 24.63 -10.32
CA HIS A 95 0.09 23.90 -10.83
C HIS A 95 -1.05 23.78 -9.80
N ARG A 96 -1.09 24.69 -8.83
CA ARG A 96 -2.19 24.81 -7.87
C ARG A 96 -3.35 25.58 -8.49
N MET A 97 -4.56 25.08 -8.31
CA MET A 97 -5.81 25.71 -8.75
C MET A 97 -6.28 26.78 -7.75
N GLU A 98 -7.19 27.65 -8.18
CA GLU A 98 -7.80 28.67 -7.31
C GLU A 98 -8.54 28.06 -6.11
N SER A 99 -9.11 26.86 -6.29
CA SER A 99 -9.76 26.09 -5.21
C SER A 99 -8.79 25.63 -4.12
N GLY A 100 -7.48 25.68 -4.35
CA GLY A 100 -6.46 25.14 -3.45
C GLY A 100 -6.06 23.70 -3.74
N CYS A 101 -6.79 22.98 -4.58
CA CYS A 101 -6.39 21.67 -5.11
C CYS A 101 -5.26 21.79 -6.15
N PHE A 102 -4.63 20.67 -6.47
CA PHE A 102 -3.58 20.58 -7.49
C PHE A 102 -4.14 20.05 -8.81
N ALA A 103 -3.63 20.54 -9.94
CA ALA A 103 -4.00 20.05 -11.25
C ALA A 103 -3.42 18.65 -11.50
N SER A 104 -4.22 17.77 -12.10
CA SER A 104 -3.77 16.45 -12.55
C SER A 104 -3.11 16.58 -13.92
N LEU A 105 -1.79 16.41 -13.97
CA LEU A 105 -0.97 16.52 -15.18
C LEU A 105 -0.33 15.19 -15.54
N GLY A 106 -0.01 15.02 -16.82
CA GLY A 106 0.73 13.88 -17.34
C GLY A 106 -0.08 12.59 -17.44
N SER A 107 0.40 11.68 -18.28
CA SER A 107 -0.11 10.32 -18.38
C SER A 107 0.73 9.36 -17.54
N LEU A 108 0.15 8.24 -17.09
CA LEU A 108 0.95 7.12 -16.59
C LEU A 108 0.68 5.95 -17.52
N PHE A 109 1.76 5.40 -18.07
CA PHE A 109 1.72 4.32 -19.07
C PHE A 109 1.28 2.97 -18.51
N ASN A 110 1.18 2.82 -17.19
CA ASN A 110 0.82 1.55 -16.56
C ASN A 110 -0.32 1.76 -15.54
N ASN A 111 -1.51 1.26 -15.88
CA ASN A 111 -2.68 1.21 -14.99
C ASN A 111 -2.47 0.24 -13.80
N ALA A 112 -1.35 -0.48 -13.75
CA ALA A 112 -0.90 -1.20 -12.55
C ALA A 112 -0.22 -0.27 -11.51
N MET A 113 0.17 0.96 -11.90
CA MET A 113 0.65 1.99 -10.97
C MET A 113 -0.44 3.02 -10.62
N LYS A 114 -1.42 3.21 -11.50
CA LYS A 114 -2.69 3.88 -11.20
C LYS A 114 -3.71 2.77 -10.95
N ALA A 115 -3.96 2.30 -9.73
CA ALA A 115 -4.96 1.26 -9.52
C ALA A 115 -6.43 1.69 -9.80
N ASN A 116 -6.69 2.47 -10.87
CA ASN A 116 -7.96 2.53 -11.58
C ASN A 116 -7.92 3.23 -12.96
N ASP A 117 -8.81 2.77 -13.84
CA ASP A 117 -9.30 3.35 -15.10
C ASP A 117 -10.31 4.51 -14.89
N ILE A 118 -10.74 4.79 -13.65
CA ILE A 118 -11.71 5.87 -13.33
C ILE A 118 -11.18 7.27 -13.66
N TYR A 119 -9.87 7.43 -13.86
CA TYR A 119 -9.30 8.70 -14.35
C TYR A 119 -9.55 8.95 -15.85
N HIS A 120 -9.88 7.93 -16.64
CA HIS A 120 -10.12 8.10 -18.07
C HIS A 120 -11.50 8.68 -18.42
N HIS A 121 -12.45 8.71 -17.48
CA HIS A 121 -13.72 9.44 -17.66
C HIS A 121 -13.61 10.95 -17.36
N PHE A 122 -12.46 11.41 -16.85
CA PHE A 122 -12.17 12.84 -16.71
C PHE A 122 -11.37 13.33 -17.92
N LYS A 123 -12.04 13.45 -19.07
CA LYS A 123 -11.54 14.31 -20.15
C LYS A 123 -11.52 15.76 -19.66
N PRO A 124 -10.54 16.58 -20.06
CA PRO A 124 -10.59 18.02 -19.82
C PRO A 124 -11.72 18.59 -20.68
N MET A 125 -12.86 18.88 -20.07
CA MET A 125 -13.92 19.65 -20.71
C MET A 125 -14.15 20.91 -19.86
N PRO A 126 -14.14 22.11 -20.47
CA PRO A 126 -14.31 23.34 -19.74
C PRO A 126 -15.80 23.55 -19.51
N THR A 127 -16.35 23.02 -18.42
CA THR A 127 -17.68 23.42 -17.94
C THR A 127 -17.68 23.68 -16.43
N PRO A 128 -18.58 24.56 -15.95
CA PRO A 128 -18.57 25.08 -14.57
C PRO A 128 -18.94 24.06 -13.48
N ASP A 129 -19.16 22.79 -13.84
CA ASP A 129 -19.67 21.74 -12.95
C ASP A 129 -18.58 20.78 -12.40
N SER A 130 -17.31 21.21 -12.46
CA SER A 130 -16.11 20.36 -12.25
C SER A 130 -15.51 20.42 -10.82
N VAL A 131 -16.33 20.58 -9.78
CA VAL A 131 -15.87 20.45 -8.38
C VAL A 131 -15.71 18.97 -7.98
N GLY A 132 -16.28 18.03 -8.73
CA GLY A 132 -16.07 16.59 -8.57
C GLY A 132 -14.80 16.02 -9.24
N ALA A 133 -14.05 16.85 -9.97
CA ALA A 133 -12.87 16.43 -10.76
C ALA A 133 -11.52 16.74 -10.07
N SER A 134 -11.51 17.48 -8.96
CA SER A 134 -10.31 17.93 -8.25
C SER A 134 -9.81 16.96 -7.17
N ALA A 135 -10.54 15.88 -6.89
CA ALA A 135 -10.09 14.80 -6.00
C ALA A 135 -9.01 13.89 -6.63
N GLY A 136 -8.51 14.25 -7.83
CA GLY A 136 -7.59 13.43 -8.62
C GLY A 136 -6.13 13.42 -8.16
N SER A 137 -5.82 14.15 -7.11
CA SER A 137 -4.50 14.16 -6.47
C SER A 137 -4.66 14.27 -4.96
N VAL A 138 -5.44 13.37 -4.36
CA VAL A 138 -5.37 13.11 -2.92
C VAL A 138 -4.05 12.39 -2.67
N LEU A 139 -2.98 13.18 -2.60
CA LEU A 139 -1.70 12.67 -2.14
C LEU A 139 -1.64 12.94 -0.64
N PRO A 140 -1.26 11.94 0.16
CA PRO A 140 -0.79 12.18 1.52
C PRO A 140 0.55 12.93 1.45
N LEU A 141 0.51 14.19 1.03
CA LEU A 141 1.61 15.15 1.18
C LEU A 141 1.45 15.81 2.55
N HIS A 142 1.49 14.99 3.60
CA HIS A 142 1.58 15.52 4.97
C HIS A 142 3.03 15.53 5.48
N ILE A 143 4.01 15.71 4.59
CA ILE A 143 5.41 15.62 5.00
C ILE A 143 6.16 16.81 4.41
N GLU A 144 6.46 17.75 5.32
CA GLU A 144 7.48 18.80 5.24
C GLU A 144 7.24 20.01 4.33
N ILE A 145 6.05 20.19 3.73
CA ILE A 145 5.78 21.46 3.02
C ILE A 145 5.71 22.61 4.02
N ASP A 146 5.22 22.38 5.23
CA ASP A 146 5.02 23.42 6.24
C ASP A 146 6.32 24.09 6.72
N ASN A 147 7.49 23.45 6.56
CA ASN A 147 8.76 24.11 6.85
C ASN A 147 9.15 25.16 5.80
N PHE A 148 8.56 25.14 4.60
CA PHE A 148 8.93 26.02 3.50
C PHE A 148 7.79 26.92 2.98
N THR A 149 6.52 26.54 3.16
CA THR A 149 5.38 27.34 2.69
C THR A 149 4.14 27.17 3.58
N THR A 150 4.10 27.95 4.66
CA THR A 150 2.93 28.07 5.56
C THR A 150 1.64 28.39 4.77
N GLY A 151 0.59 27.59 4.96
CA GLY A 151 -0.75 27.84 4.42
C GLY A 151 -1.10 27.15 3.08
N VAL A 152 -0.15 26.43 2.48
CA VAL A 152 -0.43 25.60 1.28
C VAL A 152 -1.25 24.37 1.66
N THR A 153 -0.84 23.71 2.75
CA THR A 153 -1.50 22.53 3.31
C THR A 153 -2.95 22.84 3.69
N ASP A 154 -3.21 23.97 4.34
CA ASP A 154 -4.56 24.37 4.77
C ASP A 154 -5.53 24.55 3.60
N ARG A 155 -5.10 25.19 2.52
CA ARG A 155 -5.92 25.39 1.31
C ARG A 155 -6.20 24.06 0.60
N ALA A 156 -5.20 23.19 0.51
CA ALA A 156 -5.39 21.86 -0.06
C ALA A 156 -6.39 21.05 0.78
N LEU A 157 -6.24 21.03 2.11
CA LEU A 157 -7.17 20.36 3.02
C LEU A 157 -8.58 20.95 2.94
N SER A 158 -8.72 22.28 2.81
CA SER A 158 -10.03 22.91 2.58
C SER A 158 -10.68 22.41 1.29
N CYS A 159 -9.94 22.40 0.18
CA CYS A 159 -10.44 21.88 -1.09
C CYS A 159 -10.89 20.41 -0.98
N LEU A 160 -10.12 19.59 -0.26
CA LEU A 160 -10.47 18.19 -0.01
C LEU A 160 -11.72 18.04 0.89
N ARG A 161 -11.92 18.92 1.87
CA ARG A 161 -13.14 18.93 2.69
C ARG A 161 -14.36 19.29 1.86
N ASP A 162 -14.26 20.27 0.97
CA ASP A 162 -15.35 20.65 0.08
C ASP A 162 -15.73 19.50 -0.87
N ALA A 163 -14.73 18.76 -1.35
CA ALA A 163 -14.96 17.57 -2.18
C ALA A 163 -15.68 16.43 -1.44
N LEU A 164 -15.53 16.29 -0.12
CA LEU A 164 -16.17 15.22 0.66
C LEU A 164 -17.69 15.24 0.63
N GLU A 165 -18.30 16.40 0.39
CA GLU A 165 -19.76 16.57 0.31
C GLU A 165 -20.34 15.89 -0.95
N THR A 166 -19.52 15.68 -1.99
CA THR A 166 -19.97 15.10 -3.27
C THR A 166 -19.37 13.72 -3.55
N VAL A 167 -18.21 13.41 -2.99
CA VAL A 167 -17.52 12.13 -3.20
C VAL A 167 -18.26 10.99 -2.51
N ASN A 168 -18.68 9.98 -3.28
CA ASN A 168 -19.29 8.73 -2.78
C ASN A 168 -18.49 7.45 -3.13
N ASN A 169 -17.31 7.60 -3.73
CA ASN A 169 -16.47 6.49 -4.15
C ASN A 169 -15.65 5.93 -2.96
N THR A 170 -15.83 4.64 -2.65
CA THR A 170 -15.11 3.92 -1.57
C THR A 170 -13.59 4.09 -1.66
N TYR A 171 -13.04 4.02 -2.88
CA TYR A 171 -11.60 4.17 -3.11
C TYR A 171 -11.12 5.56 -2.68
N THR A 172 -11.78 6.62 -3.18
CA THR A 172 -11.43 8.00 -2.85
C THR A 172 -11.61 8.29 -1.36
N LEU A 173 -12.67 7.76 -0.73
CA LEU A 173 -12.88 7.86 0.71
C LEU A 173 -11.73 7.22 1.50
N SER A 174 -11.21 6.08 1.05
CA SER A 174 -10.08 5.40 1.71
C SER A 174 -8.80 6.24 1.68
N LEU A 175 -8.48 6.86 0.55
CA LEU A 175 -7.33 7.77 0.43
C LEU A 175 -7.51 9.04 1.28
N LEU A 176 -8.72 9.60 1.30
CA LEU A 176 -9.03 10.78 2.11
C LEU A 176 -8.97 10.47 3.61
N ALA A 177 -9.44 9.31 4.05
CA ALA A 177 -9.33 8.87 5.44
C ALA A 177 -7.87 8.88 5.90
N TYR A 178 -6.97 8.31 5.09
CA TYR A 178 -5.53 8.32 5.40
C TYR A 178 -4.95 9.73 5.37
N THR A 179 -5.35 10.55 4.40
CA THR A 179 -4.87 11.93 4.26
C THR A 179 -5.24 12.80 5.46
N PHE A 180 -6.51 12.76 5.91
CA PHE A 180 -6.95 13.48 7.09
C PHE A 180 -6.44 12.88 8.40
N THR A 181 -6.11 11.58 8.42
CA THR A 181 -5.39 10.98 9.56
C THR A 181 -4.00 11.57 9.70
N LEU A 182 -3.25 11.65 8.60
CA LEU A 182 -1.93 12.26 8.62
C LEU A 182 -1.99 13.75 8.94
N ALA A 183 -3.04 14.45 8.48
CA ALA A 183 -3.26 15.86 8.79
C ALA A 183 -3.78 16.15 10.20
N GLU A 184 -3.90 15.12 11.04
CA GLU A 184 -4.39 15.21 12.42
C GLU A 184 -5.79 15.85 12.56
N ASP A 185 -6.58 15.87 11.47
CA ASP A 185 -7.96 16.35 11.46
C ASP A 185 -8.91 15.22 11.88
N GLN A 186 -9.04 15.04 13.19
CA GLN A 186 -9.83 13.96 13.78
C GLN A 186 -11.32 14.05 13.45
N ALA A 187 -11.87 15.25 13.30
CA ALA A 187 -13.28 15.45 13.00
C ALA A 187 -13.61 14.94 11.59
N THR A 188 -12.83 15.37 10.59
CA THR A 188 -13.02 14.96 9.19
C THR A 188 -12.69 13.48 9.03
N ARG A 189 -11.59 13.01 9.63
CA ARG A 189 -11.21 11.58 9.67
C ARG A 189 -12.36 10.70 10.16
N SER A 190 -12.92 11.03 11.32
CA SER A 190 -14.00 10.24 11.93
C SER A 190 -15.26 10.20 11.06
N LYS A 191 -15.62 11.33 10.43
CA LYS A 191 -16.73 11.39 9.46
C LYS A 191 -16.50 10.43 8.29
N ILE A 192 -15.28 10.36 7.75
CA ILE A 192 -14.94 9.49 6.62
C ILE A 192 -14.89 8.02 7.06
N LEU A 193 -14.26 7.69 8.20
CA LEU A 193 -14.19 6.32 8.69
C LEU A 193 -15.57 5.75 9.00
N ASN A 194 -16.49 6.54 9.56
CA ASN A 194 -17.88 6.12 9.75
C ASN A 194 -18.59 5.81 8.42
N ARG A 195 -18.31 6.58 7.35
CA ARG A 195 -18.84 6.28 6.01
C ARG A 195 -18.23 5.00 5.43
N LEU A 196 -16.92 4.80 5.61
CA LEU A 196 -16.23 3.59 5.17
C LEU A 196 -16.72 2.35 5.93
N GLU A 197 -17.00 2.48 7.22
CA GLU A 197 -17.55 1.39 8.04
C GLU A 197 -18.89 0.87 7.48
N GLY A 198 -19.76 1.79 7.03
CA GLY A 198 -21.01 1.43 6.35
C GLY A 198 -20.84 0.81 4.96
N LEU A 199 -19.64 0.89 4.37
CA LEU A 199 -19.28 0.30 3.08
C LEU A 199 -18.40 -0.95 3.22
N ALA A 200 -18.04 -1.34 4.44
CA ALA A 200 -17.14 -2.45 4.69
C ALA A 200 -17.81 -3.80 4.38
N VAL A 201 -17.09 -4.67 3.69
CA VAL A 201 -17.50 -6.06 3.46
C VAL A 201 -16.90 -6.93 4.55
N LYS A 202 -17.76 -7.45 5.43
CA LYS A 202 -17.39 -8.31 6.56
C LYS A 202 -17.85 -9.74 6.31
N LYS A 203 -16.91 -10.67 6.20
CA LYS A 203 -17.19 -12.10 5.98
C LYS A 203 -16.14 -12.96 6.68
N ASP A 204 -16.57 -13.98 7.42
CA ASP A 204 -15.68 -14.95 8.09
C ASP A 204 -14.60 -14.30 8.99
N GLY A 205 -14.95 -13.22 9.69
CA GLY A 205 -14.00 -12.46 10.52
C GLY A 205 -12.97 -11.66 9.72
N LEU A 206 -13.16 -11.50 8.41
CA LEU A 206 -12.33 -10.67 7.53
C LEU A 206 -13.09 -9.40 7.16
N THR A 207 -12.38 -8.28 7.09
CA THR A 207 -12.93 -6.98 6.70
C THR A 207 -12.15 -6.40 5.54
N HIS A 208 -12.85 -5.96 4.49
CA HIS A 208 -12.24 -5.32 3.33
C HIS A 208 -13.21 -4.35 2.65
N TRP A 209 -12.70 -3.61 1.66
CA TRP A 209 -13.48 -2.67 0.86
C TRP A 209 -13.35 -2.99 -0.63
N GLN A 210 -14.46 -2.83 -1.34
CA GLN A 210 -14.56 -3.07 -2.77
C GLN A 210 -15.29 -1.93 -3.49
N ARG A 211 -15.14 -1.85 -4.80
CA ARG A 211 -15.86 -0.86 -5.64
C ARG A 211 -17.32 -1.30 -5.82
N LYS A 212 -18.23 -0.33 -5.97
CA LYS A 212 -19.68 -0.58 -6.12
C LYS A 212 -20.08 -1.07 -7.52
N GLU A 213 -19.28 -0.78 -8.55
CA GLU A 213 -19.58 -1.23 -9.90
C GLU A 213 -19.26 -2.72 -10.03
N GLU A 214 -20.20 -3.43 -10.66
CA GLU A 214 -20.17 -4.87 -10.93
C GLU A 214 -18.80 -5.25 -11.52
N THR A 215 -17.90 -5.73 -10.65
CA THR A 215 -16.93 -6.68 -11.13
C THR A 215 -17.75 -7.93 -11.40
N GLU A 216 -18.09 -8.12 -12.68
CA GLU A 216 -18.24 -9.45 -13.24
C GLU A 216 -17.14 -10.29 -12.59
N LYS A 217 -17.57 -11.30 -11.83
CA LYS A 217 -16.70 -12.21 -11.13
C LYS A 217 -15.67 -12.67 -12.17
N GLU A 218 -14.43 -12.16 -12.11
CA GLU A 218 -13.36 -12.73 -12.90
C GLU A 218 -13.44 -14.23 -12.62
N GLU A 219 -13.60 -15.01 -13.68
CA GLU A 219 -13.96 -16.40 -13.55
C GLU A 219 -13.00 -17.11 -12.61
N ASP A 220 -13.60 -17.93 -11.75
CA ASP A 220 -13.01 -18.82 -10.77
C ASP A 220 -12.05 -19.82 -11.42
N HIS A 221 -10.90 -19.34 -11.88
CA HIS A 221 -9.83 -20.17 -12.42
C HIS A 221 -8.80 -20.44 -11.31
N GLY A 222 -9.27 -21.08 -10.24
CA GLY A 222 -8.41 -21.77 -9.27
C GLY A 222 -8.86 -21.60 -7.81
N PHE A 223 -8.59 -22.65 -7.02
CA PHE A 223 -8.88 -22.84 -5.59
C PHE A 223 -8.60 -21.67 -4.61
N TRP A 224 -8.09 -20.51 -5.07
CA TRP A 224 -7.82 -19.31 -4.27
C TRP A 224 -8.23 -18.04 -5.04
N TRP A 225 -9.34 -17.40 -4.63
CA TRP A 225 -9.75 -16.08 -5.13
C TRP A 225 -8.76 -14.99 -4.68
N ARG A 226 -8.33 -14.13 -5.61
CA ARG A 226 -7.52 -12.92 -5.32
C ARG A 226 -8.31 -11.68 -5.69
N ALA A 227 -8.35 -10.73 -4.77
CA ALA A 227 -9.02 -9.46 -4.99
C ALA A 227 -8.29 -8.61 -6.06
N PRO A 228 -9.03 -7.84 -6.88
CA PRO A 228 -8.45 -6.84 -7.77
C PRO A 228 -7.52 -5.86 -7.02
N SER A 229 -6.49 -5.37 -7.71
CA SER A 229 -5.45 -4.51 -7.11
C SER A 229 -6.00 -3.28 -6.37
N ALA A 230 -7.06 -2.67 -6.91
CA ALA A 230 -7.69 -1.51 -6.29
C ALA A 230 -8.28 -1.80 -4.90
N GLU A 231 -8.82 -3.00 -4.69
CA GLU A 231 -9.42 -3.43 -3.42
C GLU A 231 -8.36 -3.63 -2.35
N VAL A 232 -7.22 -4.23 -2.74
CA VAL A 232 -6.04 -4.33 -1.88
C VAL A 232 -5.53 -2.93 -1.50
N GLU A 233 -5.39 -2.03 -2.47
CA GLU A 233 -4.89 -0.67 -2.21
C GLU A 233 -5.84 0.12 -1.28
N MET A 234 -7.15 0.15 -1.57
CA MET A 234 -8.09 0.91 -0.75
C MET A 234 -8.17 0.34 0.67
N THR A 235 -8.21 -0.99 0.80
CA THR A 235 -8.23 -1.67 2.10
C THR A 235 -6.96 -1.39 2.89
N ALA A 236 -5.80 -1.35 2.23
CA ALA A 236 -4.54 -0.96 2.86
C ALA A 236 -4.51 0.51 3.29
N TYR A 237 -5.14 1.43 2.55
CA TYR A 237 -5.30 2.81 3.00
C TYR A 237 -6.21 2.95 4.21
N VAL A 238 -7.31 2.19 4.30
CA VAL A 238 -8.15 2.19 5.50
C VAL A 238 -7.34 1.70 6.71
N LEU A 239 -6.55 0.63 6.54
CA LEU A 239 -5.64 0.16 7.58
C LEU A 239 -4.64 1.25 8.01
N LEU A 240 -4.03 1.96 7.06
CA LEU A 240 -3.14 3.09 7.37
C LEU A 240 -3.86 4.22 8.10
N ALA A 241 -5.11 4.53 7.75
CA ALA A 241 -5.92 5.55 8.41
C ALA A 241 -6.29 5.20 9.87
N LEU A 242 -6.43 3.91 10.18
CA LEU A 242 -6.62 3.45 11.56
C LEU A 242 -5.33 3.57 12.38
N LEU A 243 -4.20 3.16 11.79
CA LEU A 243 -2.95 2.96 12.52
C LEU A 243 -1.97 4.13 12.54
N SER A 244 -2.13 5.13 11.65
CA SER A 244 -1.16 6.24 11.52
C SER A 244 -1.44 7.42 12.46
N GLN A 245 -2.16 7.18 13.56
CA GLN A 245 -2.44 8.19 14.58
C GLN A 245 -1.28 8.26 15.59
N PRO A 246 -1.04 9.41 16.24
CA PRO A 246 -0.04 9.51 17.32
C PRO A 246 -0.28 8.53 18.47
N GLN A 247 -1.55 8.20 18.74
CA GLN A 247 -1.97 7.18 19.69
C GLN A 247 -3.08 6.35 19.04
N VAL A 248 -2.85 5.04 18.90
CA VAL A 248 -3.82 4.13 18.28
C VAL A 248 -4.68 3.51 19.39
N PRO A 249 -6.00 3.73 19.39
CA PRO A 249 -6.87 3.13 20.40
C PRO A 249 -7.01 1.62 20.18
N ALA A 250 -7.29 0.88 21.26
CA ALA A 250 -7.44 -0.57 21.20
C ALA A 250 -8.55 -1.02 20.23
N SER A 251 -9.62 -0.23 20.08
CA SER A 251 -10.68 -0.48 19.09
C SER A 251 -10.20 -0.46 17.65
N ASP A 252 -9.30 0.48 17.31
CA ASP A 252 -8.75 0.61 15.96
C ASP A 252 -7.77 -0.55 15.68
N LEU A 253 -7.04 -1.02 16.70
CA LEU A 253 -6.18 -2.22 16.60
C LEU A 253 -6.99 -3.52 16.41
N ASP A 254 -8.10 -3.67 17.14
CA ASP A 254 -9.02 -4.80 16.98
C ASP A 254 -9.59 -4.85 15.56
N GLN A 255 -10.10 -3.70 15.08
CA GLN A 255 -10.56 -3.57 13.70
C GLN A 255 -9.45 -3.86 12.68
N ALA A 256 -8.24 -3.35 12.92
CA ALA A 256 -7.08 -3.57 12.06
C ALA A 256 -6.72 -5.06 11.92
N THR A 257 -6.93 -5.87 12.96
CA THR A 257 -6.66 -7.32 12.94
C THR A 257 -7.46 -8.03 11.84
N HIS A 258 -8.75 -7.68 11.70
CA HIS A 258 -9.62 -8.25 10.67
C HIS A 258 -9.22 -7.82 9.26
N ILE A 259 -8.72 -6.59 9.10
CA ILE A 259 -8.25 -6.04 7.82
C ILE A 259 -6.93 -6.69 7.41
N VAL A 260 -5.99 -6.81 8.35
CA VAL A 260 -4.69 -7.46 8.14
C VAL A 260 -4.87 -8.92 7.76
N SER A 261 -5.76 -9.63 8.45
CA SER A 261 -6.10 -11.02 8.13
C SER A 261 -6.59 -11.17 6.69
N TRP A 262 -7.36 -10.20 6.19
CA TRP A 262 -7.78 -10.19 4.79
C TRP A 262 -6.63 -9.87 3.82
N LEU A 263 -5.88 -8.78 4.07
CA LEU A 263 -4.76 -8.35 3.20
C LEU A 263 -3.71 -9.44 3.05
N VAL A 264 -3.39 -10.11 4.15
CA VAL A 264 -2.40 -11.17 4.17
C VAL A 264 -2.82 -12.36 3.29
N LYS A 265 -4.12 -12.68 3.21
CA LYS A 265 -4.65 -13.70 2.28
C LYS A 265 -4.53 -13.30 0.81
N GLN A 266 -4.43 -12.00 0.50
CA GLN A 266 -4.27 -11.51 -0.87
C GLN A 266 -2.81 -11.53 -1.38
N ARG A 267 -1.84 -11.88 -0.52
CA ARG A 267 -0.42 -11.94 -0.89
C ARG A 267 -0.15 -13.09 -1.87
N ASN A 268 0.66 -12.82 -2.89
CA ASN A 268 1.19 -13.83 -3.78
C ASN A 268 2.34 -14.61 -3.12
N CYS A 269 2.74 -15.73 -3.72
CA CYS A 269 3.80 -16.61 -3.20
C CYS A 269 5.20 -15.98 -3.18
N TYR A 270 5.40 -14.85 -3.86
CA TYR A 270 6.65 -14.07 -3.83
C TYR A 270 6.63 -12.95 -2.79
N GLY A 271 5.56 -12.85 -1.99
CA GLY A 271 5.42 -11.89 -0.90
C GLY A 271 4.91 -10.50 -1.31
N GLY A 272 4.55 -10.30 -2.58
CA GLY A 272 3.92 -9.07 -3.09
C GLY A 272 2.42 -9.25 -3.35
N PHE A 273 1.82 -8.30 -4.07
CA PHE A 273 0.42 -8.29 -4.47
C PHE A 273 0.30 -8.24 -6.01
N ALA A 274 -0.87 -7.91 -6.54
CA ALA A 274 -1.15 -7.99 -7.98
C ALA A 274 -0.40 -6.91 -8.79
N SER A 275 -0.14 -5.73 -8.21
CA SER A 275 0.47 -4.60 -8.89
C SER A 275 1.63 -3.99 -8.10
N THR A 276 2.20 -2.89 -8.63
CA THR A 276 3.24 -2.17 -7.91
C THR A 276 2.65 -1.35 -6.76
N GLN A 277 1.54 -0.67 -7.03
CA GLN A 277 0.99 0.31 -6.12
C GLN A 277 0.32 -0.36 -4.91
N ASP A 278 -0.48 -1.40 -5.14
CA ASP A 278 -1.08 -2.19 -4.06
C ASP A 278 -0.01 -2.82 -3.17
N THR A 279 1.09 -3.32 -3.75
CA THR A 279 2.20 -3.91 -3.03
C THR A 279 2.87 -2.89 -2.13
N VAL A 280 3.14 -1.69 -2.64
CA VAL A 280 3.79 -0.64 -1.85
C VAL A 280 2.92 -0.21 -0.67
N VAL A 281 1.62 0.04 -0.90
CA VAL A 281 0.71 0.53 0.15
C VAL A 281 0.38 -0.58 1.15
N ALA A 282 0.12 -1.80 0.70
CA ALA A 282 -0.15 -2.94 1.57
C ALA A 282 1.08 -3.30 2.43
N LEU A 283 2.29 -3.30 1.87
CA LEU A 283 3.51 -3.52 2.67
C LEU A 283 3.74 -2.37 3.66
N GLN A 284 3.42 -1.12 3.31
CA GLN A 284 3.46 -0.01 4.26
C GLN A 284 2.51 -0.27 5.45
N ALA A 285 1.27 -0.65 5.15
CA ALA A 285 0.22 -0.87 6.15
C ALA A 285 0.53 -2.08 7.06
N LEU A 286 0.96 -3.19 6.47
CA LEU A 286 1.33 -4.41 7.19
C LEU A 286 2.57 -4.19 8.05
N ALA A 287 3.58 -3.45 7.56
CA ALA A 287 4.76 -3.12 8.35
C ALA A 287 4.41 -2.24 9.56
N LEU A 288 3.49 -1.28 9.40
CA LEU A 288 3.02 -0.44 10.51
C LEU A 288 2.22 -1.25 11.53
N TYR A 289 1.34 -2.13 11.09
CA TYR A 289 0.61 -3.03 11.99
C TYR A 289 1.56 -3.95 12.75
N ALA A 290 2.52 -4.57 12.07
CA ALA A 290 3.51 -5.44 12.67
C ALA A 290 4.43 -4.68 13.65
N GLU A 291 4.73 -3.40 13.40
CA GLU A 291 5.44 -2.51 14.33
C GLU A 291 4.63 -2.34 15.64
N LEU A 292 3.31 -2.13 15.54
CA LEU A 292 2.43 -1.86 16.68
C LEU A 292 2.02 -3.10 17.48
N THR A 293 2.08 -4.28 16.86
CA THR A 293 1.63 -5.56 17.46
C THR A 293 2.78 -6.52 17.76
N HIS A 294 4.02 -6.06 17.62
CA HIS A 294 5.20 -6.90 17.83
C HIS A 294 5.26 -7.44 19.25
N VAL A 295 5.41 -8.76 19.37
CA VAL A 295 5.68 -9.46 20.62
C VAL A 295 7.14 -9.90 20.60
N ALA A 296 7.91 -9.48 21.61
CA ALA A 296 9.29 -9.91 21.78
C ALA A 296 9.35 -11.40 22.12
N ASP A 297 10.35 -12.10 21.56
CA ASP A 297 10.61 -13.53 21.79
C ASP A 297 9.39 -14.45 21.55
N PRO A 298 8.86 -14.52 20.31
CA PRO A 298 7.79 -15.45 20.00
C PRO A 298 8.28 -16.89 20.21
N HIS A 299 7.41 -17.74 20.73
CA HIS A 299 7.64 -19.18 20.81
C HIS A 299 6.39 -19.86 20.25
N ILE A 300 6.49 -20.37 19.02
CA ILE A 300 5.36 -21.03 18.33
C ILE A 300 5.81 -22.40 17.84
N SER A 301 4.99 -23.41 18.09
CA SER A 301 5.05 -24.70 17.40
C SER A 301 3.80 -24.89 16.55
N LEU A 302 3.98 -25.17 15.26
CA LEU A 302 2.93 -25.55 14.34
C LEU A 302 3.13 -27.00 13.92
N SER A 303 2.13 -27.84 14.16
CA SER A 303 2.02 -29.19 13.60
C SER A 303 0.99 -29.20 12.48
N VAL A 304 1.36 -29.75 11.32
CA VAL A 304 0.47 -29.97 10.18
C VAL A 304 0.40 -31.47 9.94
N THR A 305 -0.78 -32.05 10.16
CA THR A 305 -1.05 -33.49 10.01
C THR A 305 -2.00 -33.75 8.87
N SER A 306 -1.72 -34.78 8.07
CA SER A 306 -2.66 -35.34 7.10
C SER A 306 -3.34 -36.58 7.67
N GLU A 307 -4.54 -36.89 7.21
CA GLU A 307 -5.26 -38.12 7.60
C GLU A 307 -4.48 -39.41 7.32
N SER A 308 -3.60 -39.40 6.31
CA SER A 308 -2.72 -40.50 5.93
C SER A 308 -1.52 -40.72 6.85
N GLY A 309 -1.29 -39.81 7.80
CA GLY A 309 -0.18 -39.87 8.75
C GLY A 309 1.07 -39.06 8.35
N SER A 310 1.02 -38.28 7.26
CA SER A 310 2.06 -37.27 6.99
C SER A 310 2.02 -36.20 8.09
N HIS A 311 3.15 -35.99 8.79
CA HIS A 311 3.28 -35.02 9.88
C HIS A 311 4.44 -34.07 9.58
N LYS A 312 4.15 -32.77 9.54
CA LYS A 312 5.13 -31.70 9.39
C LYS A 312 5.10 -30.81 10.61
N GLU A 313 6.27 -30.43 11.12
CA GLU A 313 6.39 -29.55 12.27
C GLU A 313 7.24 -28.33 11.92
N PHE A 314 6.86 -27.19 12.47
CA PHE A 314 7.57 -25.92 12.36
C PHE A 314 7.75 -25.34 13.75
N HIS A 315 8.97 -24.94 14.06
CA HIS A 315 9.29 -24.21 15.28
C HIS A 315 9.71 -22.80 14.91
N ILE A 316 9.01 -21.81 15.45
CA ILE A 316 9.29 -20.40 15.24
C ILE A 316 9.72 -19.77 16.56
N ASP A 317 10.92 -19.20 16.56
CA ASP A 317 11.52 -18.46 17.66
C ASP A 317 12.13 -17.13 17.19
N SER A 318 12.75 -16.38 18.12
CA SER A 318 13.35 -15.09 17.80
C SER A 318 14.50 -15.15 16.79
N THR A 319 15.12 -16.32 16.59
CA THR A 319 16.23 -16.52 15.65
C THR A 319 15.77 -16.77 14.22
N ASN A 320 14.56 -17.30 14.04
CA ASN A 320 14.06 -17.73 12.72
C ASN A 320 12.72 -17.09 12.30
N GLN A 321 12.11 -16.23 13.14
CA GLN A 321 10.83 -15.55 12.86
C GLN A 321 10.80 -14.72 11.56
N LEU A 322 11.94 -14.26 11.07
CA LEU A 322 12.05 -13.52 9.81
C LEU A 322 12.26 -14.43 8.58
N LEU A 323 12.52 -15.73 8.79
CA LEU A 323 12.75 -16.69 7.73
C LEU A 323 11.43 -17.28 7.25
N LEU A 324 11.18 -17.19 5.95
CA LEU A 324 10.09 -17.94 5.32
C LEU A 324 10.43 -19.42 5.37
N GLN A 325 9.64 -20.18 6.13
CA GLN A 325 9.70 -21.63 6.17
C GLN A 325 8.62 -22.20 5.25
N SER A 326 8.97 -23.17 4.40
CA SER A 326 8.03 -23.83 3.52
C SER A 326 8.30 -25.32 3.46
N GLN A 327 7.24 -26.12 3.37
CA GLN A 327 7.33 -27.56 3.16
C GLN A 327 6.31 -27.98 2.11
N PRO A 328 6.68 -28.87 1.17
CA PRO A 328 5.73 -29.42 0.22
C PRO A 328 4.75 -30.35 0.95
N LEU A 329 3.47 -30.20 0.63
CA LEU A 329 2.44 -31.16 1.01
C LEU A 329 2.55 -32.37 0.09
N THR A 330 2.54 -33.57 0.67
CA THR A 330 2.82 -34.82 -0.05
C THR A 330 1.61 -35.38 -0.78
N GLU A 331 0.40 -35.03 -0.35
CA GLU A 331 -0.85 -35.59 -0.85
C GLU A 331 -1.79 -34.48 -1.33
N ILE A 332 -2.15 -34.55 -2.62
CA ILE A 332 -3.06 -33.61 -3.27
C ILE A 332 -3.99 -34.44 -4.18
N PRO A 333 -5.33 -34.42 -3.98
CA PRO A 333 -6.04 -33.75 -2.89
C PRO A 333 -5.86 -34.49 -1.56
N GLY A 334 -5.93 -33.76 -0.44
CA GLY A 334 -5.86 -34.32 0.90
C GLY A 334 -6.30 -33.30 1.94
N ASP A 335 -6.90 -33.78 3.03
CA ASP A 335 -7.27 -32.95 4.17
C ASP A 335 -6.12 -32.88 5.17
N TYR A 336 -5.87 -31.66 5.67
CA TYR A 336 -4.78 -31.37 6.60
C TYR A 336 -5.32 -30.60 7.80
N ILE A 337 -4.88 -30.98 9.00
CA ILE A 337 -5.17 -30.29 10.26
C ILE A 337 -3.91 -29.54 10.68
N ALA A 338 -4.06 -28.24 10.96
CA ALA A 338 -2.98 -27.40 11.46
C ALA A 338 -3.24 -27.04 12.92
N GLU A 339 -2.39 -27.52 13.81
CA GLU A 339 -2.45 -27.23 15.25
C GLU A 339 -1.32 -26.27 15.63
N ILE A 340 -1.69 -25.13 16.22
CA ILE A 340 -0.75 -24.09 16.63
C ILE A 340 -0.75 -24.02 18.15
N SER A 341 0.44 -24.03 18.74
CA SER A 341 0.66 -23.78 20.17
C SER A 341 1.74 -22.72 20.35
N GLY A 342 1.57 -21.80 21.32
CA GLY A 342 2.57 -20.76 21.55
C GLY A 342 2.02 -19.41 22.02
N THR A 343 2.88 -18.39 21.94
CA THR A 343 2.64 -17.05 22.52
C THR A 343 2.52 -15.93 21.49
N SER A 344 2.44 -16.24 20.19
CA SER A 344 2.39 -15.23 19.12
C SER A 344 1.52 -15.68 17.93
N CYS A 345 1.29 -14.77 16.99
CA CYS A 345 0.49 -15.02 15.79
C CYS A 345 1.36 -15.63 14.68
N LEU A 346 0.81 -16.60 13.96
CA LEU A 346 1.45 -17.21 12.79
C LEU A 346 0.61 -16.97 11.54
N LEU A 347 1.28 -16.61 10.44
CA LEU A 347 0.68 -16.61 9.12
C LEU A 347 1.00 -17.94 8.42
N ILE A 348 -0.05 -18.71 8.11
CA ILE A 348 0.04 -19.92 7.30
C ILE A 348 -0.55 -19.65 5.92
N GLN A 349 0.20 -19.96 4.86
CA GLN A 349 -0.25 -19.83 3.48
C GLN A 349 0.01 -21.14 2.72
N VAL A 350 -1.02 -21.61 2.01
CA VAL A 350 -0.91 -22.76 1.10
C VAL A 350 -0.90 -22.22 -0.32
N SER A 351 0.09 -22.63 -1.12
CA SER A 351 0.22 -22.25 -2.52
C SER A 351 0.30 -23.46 -3.42
N HIS A 352 -0.48 -23.46 -4.50
CA HIS A 352 -0.42 -24.48 -5.55
C HIS A 352 0.00 -23.82 -6.87
N SER A 353 0.93 -24.44 -7.60
CA SER A 353 1.42 -23.95 -8.91
C SER A 353 1.29 -25.08 -9.94
N PRO A 354 0.11 -25.23 -10.57
CA PRO A 354 -0.07 -26.26 -11.58
C PRO A 354 0.74 -25.94 -12.82
N ILE A 355 1.42 -26.94 -13.39
CA ILE A 355 1.93 -26.85 -14.75
C ILE A 355 0.76 -27.17 -15.67
N VAL A 356 0.19 -26.15 -16.30
CA VAL A 356 -0.84 -26.33 -17.34
C VAL A 356 -0.12 -26.50 -18.67
N LEU A 357 -0.09 -27.72 -19.19
CA LEU A 357 0.30 -27.96 -20.58
C LEU A 357 -0.86 -27.52 -21.47
N SER A 358 -0.68 -26.45 -22.22
CA SER A 358 -1.68 -26.01 -23.19
C SER A 358 -1.91 -27.10 -24.25
N GLU A 359 -3.17 -27.39 -24.57
CA GLU A 359 -3.54 -28.23 -25.72
C GLU A 359 -2.87 -27.67 -26.98
N GLY A 360 -1.83 -28.36 -27.47
CA GLY A 360 -1.03 -27.94 -28.62
C GLY A 360 0.48 -28.07 -28.45
N SER A 361 0.99 -28.21 -27.22
CA SER A 361 2.42 -28.43 -26.97
C SER A 361 2.79 -29.89 -27.23
N ARG A 362 3.15 -30.23 -28.47
CA ARG A 362 3.88 -31.47 -28.76
C ARG A 362 5.26 -31.36 -28.11
N VAL A 363 5.50 -32.19 -27.10
CA VAL A 363 6.85 -32.54 -26.68
C VAL A 363 7.50 -33.24 -27.87
N VAL A 364 8.55 -32.64 -28.45
CA VAL A 364 9.48 -33.32 -29.36
C VAL A 364 10.64 -33.82 -28.53
#